data_AF-J9EB70-F1
#
_entry.id   AF-J9EB70-F1
#
_cell.length_a   1.000
_cell.length_b   1.000
_cell.length_c   1.000
_cell.angle_alpha   90.00
_cell.angle_beta   90.00
_cell.angle_gamma   90.00
#
_symmetry.space_group_name_H-M   'P 1'
#
loop_
_entity.id
_entity.type
_entity.pdbx_description
1 polymer ?
#
loop_
_entity_poly.entity_id
_entity_poly.type
_entity_poly.pdbx_seq_one_letter_code
_entity_poly.pdbx_strand_id
1 'polypeptide(L)'
;MLDFPDDIDISEEAKDLMKRLICPRETRLGQNGFVDFASHPFFEGIDWEAIREMDTPYRPEVSSPTDTSNFDVEACSPDFTPCDTKPPNVTAPFTGHHLPFIGFTYTHDSMMSDCKSLSLSGLDSSADSLPALTAEAYERRIQRLEQERTELSRKFQEANRLIQTRFHGSAPDGETMNDSTKYEQTIAQLKDEVQILKKRLAEENNLSSRPAKDSNQEELEKKMKELKEKNRQLILDKQDLQRDLEETFERLTIQTRELKEAVKHRDLAKQDYDELNTALLDERDKLKRSEKLAKERESELFQLHQKLDAFKLELRKLENG
;
A
#
# COMPACT_ATOMS: atom_id res chain seq x y z
N MET A 1 53.70 2.05 7.84
CA MET A 1 53.41 0.93 6.92
C MET A 1 52.63 -0.07 7.74
N LEU A 2 51.62 -0.74 7.17
CA LEU A 2 50.87 -1.75 7.90
C LEU A 2 51.76 -3.00 8.02
N ASP A 3 52.08 -3.37 9.26
CA ASP A 3 52.90 -4.53 9.57
C ASP A 3 52.01 -5.64 10.15
N PHE A 4 52.33 -6.89 9.78
CA PHE A 4 51.57 -8.07 10.17
C PHE A 4 52.36 -8.86 11.21
N PRO A 5 51.72 -9.40 12.27
CA PRO A 5 52.37 -10.34 13.19
C PRO A 5 52.86 -11.59 12.45
N ASP A 6 54.06 -12.09 12.80
CA ASP A 6 54.65 -13.30 12.19
C ASP A 6 53.98 -14.59 12.69
N ASP A 7 53.24 -14.50 13.79
CA ASP A 7 52.61 -15.58 14.53
C ASP A 7 51.19 -15.95 14.03
N ILE A 8 50.71 -15.29 12.97
CA ILE A 8 49.39 -15.54 12.36
C ILE A 8 49.54 -15.83 10.87
N ASP A 9 49.05 -17.00 10.44
CA ASP A 9 49.01 -17.38 9.03
C ASP A 9 47.90 -16.62 8.29
N ILE A 10 48.31 -15.66 7.45
CA ILE A 10 47.44 -14.86 6.59
C ILE A 10 47.93 -14.99 5.16
N SER A 11 47.02 -15.22 4.20
CA SER A 11 47.40 -15.30 2.78
C SER A 11 47.97 -13.97 2.25
N GLU A 12 48.87 -14.05 1.27
CA GLU A 12 49.50 -12.85 0.70
C GLU A 12 48.49 -11.97 -0.04
N GLU A 13 47.45 -12.57 -0.64
CA GLU A 13 46.36 -11.86 -1.29
C GLU A 13 45.54 -11.06 -0.27
N ALA A 14 45.31 -11.61 0.94
CA ALA A 14 44.63 -10.91 2.01
C ALA A 14 45.49 -9.76 2.56
N LYS A 15 46.80 -9.97 2.72
CA LYS A 15 47.75 -8.91 3.11
C LYS A 15 47.79 -7.79 2.07
N ASP A 16 47.79 -8.11 0.76
CA ASP A 16 47.75 -7.11 -0.30
C ASP A 16 46.47 -6.28 -0.24
N LEU A 17 45.30 -6.92 -0.10
CA LEU A 17 44.02 -6.22 0.04
C LEU A 17 44.04 -5.27 1.24
N MET A 18 44.49 -5.73 2.40
CA MET A 18 44.57 -4.91 3.62
C MET A 18 45.54 -3.72 3.45
N LYS A 19 46.70 -3.92 2.82
CA LYS A 19 47.65 -2.84 2.52
C LYS A 19 47.07 -1.82 1.54
N ARG A 20 46.29 -2.25 0.54
CA ARG A 20 45.63 -1.36 -0.43
C ARG A 20 44.41 -0.64 0.14
N LEU A 21 43.86 -1.08 1.26
CA LEU A 21 42.79 -0.38 1.98
C LEU A 21 43.35 0.57 3.05
N ILE A 22 44.30 0.09 3.85
CA ILE A 22 44.95 0.85 4.93
C ILE A 22 46.17 1.58 4.36
N CYS A 23 45.89 2.51 3.44
CA CYS A 23 46.88 3.39 2.82
C CYS A 23 46.30 4.79 2.58
N PRO A 24 47.12 5.76 2.11
CA PRO A 24 46.64 7.07 1.70
C PRO A 24 45.52 6.97 0.64
N ARG A 25 44.60 7.95 0.63
CA ARG A 25 43.41 7.92 -0.25
C ARG A 25 43.77 7.84 -1.73
N GLU A 26 44.94 8.36 -2.12
CA GLU A 26 45.41 8.46 -3.52
C GLU A 26 45.73 7.10 -4.13
N THR A 27 46.12 6.13 -3.30
CA THR A 27 46.46 4.77 -3.72
C THR A 27 45.44 3.75 -3.23
N ARG A 28 44.39 4.19 -2.54
CA ARG A 28 43.39 3.31 -1.95
C ARG A 28 42.54 2.67 -3.02
N LEU A 29 42.27 1.37 -2.85
CA LEU A 29 41.37 0.60 -3.70
C LEU A 29 39.94 1.16 -3.64
N GLY A 30 39.20 1.11 -4.76
CA GLY A 30 37.81 1.58 -4.85
C GLY A 30 37.63 2.93 -5.52
N GLN A 31 38.68 3.49 -6.13
CA GLN A 31 38.58 4.72 -6.92
C GLN A 31 37.75 4.53 -8.19
N ASN A 32 37.77 3.33 -8.77
CA ASN A 32 36.89 2.96 -9.88
C ASN A 32 35.63 2.21 -9.39
N GLY A 33 35.32 2.32 -8.10
CA GLY A 33 34.19 1.66 -7.47
C GLY A 33 34.40 0.16 -7.29
N PHE A 34 33.31 -0.61 -7.47
CA PHE A 34 33.26 -2.05 -7.17
C PHE A 34 34.23 -2.91 -8.02
N VAL A 35 34.51 -2.50 -9.25
CA VAL A 35 35.35 -3.29 -10.20
C VAL A 35 36.76 -3.53 -9.65
N ASP A 36 37.29 -2.57 -8.89
CA ASP A 36 38.60 -2.69 -8.24
C ASP A 36 38.64 -3.83 -7.21
N PHE A 37 37.52 -4.11 -6.56
CA PHE A 37 37.38 -5.20 -5.59
C PHE A 37 37.07 -6.52 -6.29
N ALA A 38 36.15 -6.52 -7.25
CA ALA A 38 35.76 -7.73 -7.98
C ALA A 38 36.93 -8.38 -8.73
N SER A 39 37.89 -7.58 -9.20
CA SER A 39 39.10 -8.04 -9.90
C SER A 39 40.28 -8.39 -8.98
N HIS A 40 40.13 -8.22 -7.66
CA HIS A 40 41.22 -8.46 -6.71
C HIS A 40 41.41 -9.97 -6.44
N PRO A 41 42.66 -10.49 -6.46
CA PRO A 41 42.93 -11.93 -6.28
C PRO A 41 42.36 -12.55 -5.00
N PHE A 42 42.28 -11.78 -3.92
CA PHE A 42 41.66 -12.23 -2.66
C PHE A 42 40.22 -12.73 -2.83
N PHE A 43 39.47 -12.19 -3.79
CA PHE A 43 38.08 -12.57 -4.05
C PHE A 43 37.94 -13.51 -5.27
N GLU A 44 39.05 -14.13 -5.71
CA GLU A 44 39.01 -15.11 -6.78
C GLU A 44 38.09 -16.29 -6.42
N GLY A 45 37.20 -16.65 -7.34
CA GLY A 45 36.21 -17.72 -7.14
C GLY A 45 34.89 -17.28 -6.51
N ILE A 46 34.73 -16.01 -6.13
CA ILE A 46 33.44 -15.47 -5.70
C ILE A 46 32.58 -15.13 -6.91
N ASP A 47 31.38 -15.71 -6.97
CA ASP A 47 30.33 -15.29 -7.90
C ASP A 47 29.58 -14.11 -7.29
N TRP A 48 29.89 -12.90 -7.77
CA TRP A 48 29.29 -11.66 -7.27
C TRP A 48 27.81 -11.49 -7.68
N GLU A 49 27.35 -12.13 -8.75
CA GLU A 49 25.95 -12.05 -9.18
C GLU A 49 25.07 -12.93 -8.30
N ALA A 50 25.56 -14.13 -7.96
CA ALA A 50 24.85 -15.11 -7.14
C ALA A 50 25.17 -15.04 -5.62
N ILE A 51 25.99 -14.08 -5.17
CA ILE A 51 26.51 -14.02 -3.79
C ILE A 51 25.42 -14.07 -2.70
N ARG A 52 24.22 -13.57 -2.99
CA ARG A 52 23.08 -13.56 -2.04
C ARG A 52 22.34 -14.90 -1.97
N GLU A 53 22.51 -15.75 -2.97
CA GLU A 53 21.90 -17.08 -3.08
C GLU A 53 22.85 -18.20 -2.65
N MET A 54 24.15 -17.93 -2.59
CA MET A 54 25.17 -18.86 -2.11
C MET A 54 24.96 -19.23 -0.63
N ASP A 55 25.36 -20.45 -0.27
CA ASP A 55 25.33 -20.91 1.11
C ASP A 55 26.27 -20.07 1.99
N THR A 56 25.70 -19.45 3.03
CA THR A 56 26.48 -18.66 4.00
C THR A 56 27.36 -19.57 4.86
N PRO A 57 28.62 -19.19 5.13
CA PRO A 57 29.51 -19.95 6.00
C PRO A 57 29.04 -19.98 7.47
N TYR A 58 28.25 -18.99 7.88
CA TYR A 58 27.68 -18.90 9.23
C TYR A 58 26.19 -18.62 9.16
N ARG A 59 25.41 -19.44 9.86
CA ARG A 59 23.97 -19.27 10.05
C ARG A 59 23.74 -18.98 11.54
N PRO A 60 23.29 -17.76 11.91
CA PRO A 60 23.03 -17.44 13.31
C PRO A 60 21.87 -18.29 13.85
N GLU A 61 22.00 -18.70 15.10
CA GLU A 61 20.90 -19.34 15.83
C GLU A 61 19.92 -18.27 16.31
N VAL A 62 18.64 -18.44 15.98
CA VAL A 62 17.58 -17.51 16.35
C VAL A 62 16.43 -18.31 16.93
N SER A 63 16.12 -18.08 18.19
CA SER A 63 15.09 -18.82 18.94
C SER A 63 13.67 -18.29 18.67
N SER A 64 13.53 -17.00 18.38
CA SER A 64 12.24 -16.35 18.13
C SER A 64 12.40 -15.07 17.30
N PRO A 65 11.33 -14.53 16.69
CA PRO A 65 11.38 -13.27 15.94
C PRO A 65 11.80 -12.04 16.77
N THR A 66 11.76 -12.14 18.10
CA THR A 66 12.14 -11.08 19.05
C THR A 66 13.44 -11.39 19.79
N ASP A 67 14.17 -12.42 19.34
CA ASP A 67 15.43 -12.84 19.97
C ASP A 67 16.52 -11.77 19.82
N THR A 68 17.07 -11.30 20.93
CA THR A 68 18.16 -10.32 20.97
C THR A 68 19.51 -10.92 21.39
N SER A 69 19.63 -12.26 21.48
CA SER A 69 20.86 -12.95 21.94
C SER A 69 22.08 -12.76 21.03
N ASN A 70 21.85 -12.49 19.75
CA ASN A 70 22.90 -12.18 18.78
C ASN A 70 23.43 -10.73 18.91
N PHE A 71 22.93 -9.95 19.87
CA PHE A 71 23.35 -8.58 20.16
C PHE A 71 23.89 -8.48 21.59
N ASP A 72 24.92 -7.65 21.79
CA ASP A 72 25.44 -7.35 23.12
C ASP A 72 24.50 -6.37 23.84
N VAL A 73 23.82 -6.83 24.89
CA VAL A 73 22.84 -6.04 25.65
C VAL A 73 23.52 -5.13 26.69
N GLU A 74 24.79 -5.38 27.04
CA GLU A 74 25.54 -4.61 28.05
C GLU A 74 25.93 -3.21 27.54
N ALA A 75 26.01 -3.02 26.21
CA ALA A 75 26.15 -1.69 25.59
C ALA A 75 24.90 -0.80 25.80
N CYS A 76 23.80 -1.40 26.24
CA CYS A 76 22.57 -0.76 26.70
C CYS A 76 22.46 -0.88 28.22
N SER A 77 23.53 -0.60 28.98
CA SER A 77 23.35 -0.17 30.36
C SER A 77 22.24 0.89 30.37
N PRO A 78 21.30 0.88 31.32
CA PRO A 78 20.16 1.78 31.32
C PRO A 78 20.62 3.20 31.67
N ASP A 79 21.33 3.84 30.75
CA ASP A 79 21.27 5.27 30.54
C ASP A 79 19.89 5.57 29.92
N PHE A 80 18.84 5.18 30.65
CA PHE A 80 17.65 6.01 30.78
C PHE A 80 18.02 7.28 31.55
N THR A 81 19.15 7.93 31.21
CA THR A 81 19.30 9.35 31.46
C THR A 81 18.11 9.97 30.74
N PRO A 82 17.11 10.51 31.47
CA PRO A 82 16.02 11.21 30.83
C PRO A 82 16.67 12.19 29.88
N CYS A 83 16.27 12.18 28.60
CA CYS A 83 16.82 13.12 27.66
C CYS A 83 16.48 14.52 28.19
N ASP A 84 17.46 15.23 28.77
CA ASP A 84 17.27 16.55 29.38
C ASP A 84 16.95 17.62 28.32
N THR A 85 16.91 17.24 27.04
CA THR A 85 16.51 18.09 25.95
C THR A 85 15.02 18.44 26.06
N LYS A 86 14.74 19.58 26.66
CA LYS A 86 13.41 20.20 26.62
C LYS A 86 13.20 20.82 25.24
N PRO A 87 11.96 20.82 24.71
CA PRO A 87 11.65 21.59 23.51
C PRO A 87 12.04 23.06 23.73
N PRO A 88 12.57 23.76 22.72
CA PRO A 88 13.00 25.14 22.88
C PRO A 88 11.80 26.00 23.30
N ASN A 89 11.99 26.87 24.30
CA ASN A 89 10.94 27.76 24.76
C ASN A 89 10.80 28.93 23.79
N VAL A 90 9.71 28.98 23.03
CA VAL A 90 9.51 29.93 21.94
C VAL A 90 8.20 30.67 22.09
N THR A 91 8.29 32.01 22.00
CA THR A 91 7.15 32.94 22.04
C THR A 91 6.77 33.48 20.66
N ALA A 92 7.56 33.16 19.63
CA ALA A 92 7.31 33.58 18.26
C ALA A 92 6.15 32.77 17.65
N PRO A 93 5.28 33.41 16.83
CA PRO A 93 4.14 32.73 16.19
C PRO A 93 4.57 31.70 15.14
N PHE A 94 5.78 31.80 14.60
CA PHE A 94 6.38 30.78 13.75
C PHE A 94 7.73 30.34 14.33
N THR A 95 7.85 29.07 14.67
CA THR A 95 9.01 28.50 15.35
C THR A 95 9.88 27.68 14.40
N GLY A 96 9.30 27.11 13.35
CA GLY A 96 10.03 26.34 12.33
C GLY A 96 10.71 25.06 12.83
N HIS A 97 10.51 24.66 14.10
CA HIS A 97 11.25 23.55 14.71
C HIS A 97 11.01 22.20 14.02
N HIS A 98 9.88 22.04 13.34
CA HIS A 98 9.55 20.81 12.61
C HIS A 98 10.03 20.80 11.15
N LEU A 99 10.54 21.92 10.62
CA LEU A 99 11.02 21.99 9.25
C LEU A 99 12.13 20.97 8.93
N PRO A 100 13.10 20.71 9.82
CA PRO A 100 14.14 19.70 9.57
C PRO A 100 13.62 18.27 9.42
N PHE A 101 12.37 17.99 9.81
CA PHE A 101 11.77 16.65 9.75
C PHE A 101 10.74 16.50 8.60
N ILE A 102 10.57 17.53 7.76
CA ILE A 102 9.71 17.42 6.57
C ILE A 102 10.32 16.39 5.61
N GLY A 103 9.51 15.45 5.13
CA GLY A 103 9.96 14.34 4.28
C GLY A 103 10.55 13.16 5.05
N PHE A 104 10.62 13.21 6.38
CA PHE A 104 11.10 12.08 7.19
C PHE A 104 10.13 10.90 7.19
N THR A 105 8.82 11.18 7.15
CA THR A 105 7.79 10.14 7.21
C THR A 105 7.85 9.25 5.99
N TYR A 106 8.13 7.96 6.20
CA TYR A 106 8.10 6.93 5.18
C TYR A 106 7.09 5.83 5.55
N THR A 107 6.30 5.42 4.56
CA THR A 107 5.37 4.29 4.68
C THR A 107 5.72 3.26 3.62
N HIS A 108 6.23 2.10 4.06
CA HIS A 108 6.52 0.99 3.15
C HIS A 108 5.28 0.62 2.35
N ASP A 109 5.50 0.31 1.08
CA ASP A 109 4.47 -0.05 0.10
C ASP A 109 3.40 0.99 -0.25
N SER A 110 3.41 2.18 0.33
CA SER A 110 2.46 3.24 -0.02
C SER A 110 2.74 3.80 -1.41
N MET A 111 1.70 3.99 -2.22
CA MET A 111 1.81 4.69 -3.52
C MET A 111 2.11 6.19 -3.37
N MET A 112 1.96 6.72 -2.15
CA MET A 112 2.31 8.09 -1.78
C MET A 112 3.73 8.20 -1.22
N SER A 113 4.47 7.09 -1.10
CA SER A 113 5.86 7.10 -0.64
C SER A 113 6.78 7.54 -1.76
N ASP A 114 7.96 8.06 -1.40
CA ASP A 114 8.95 8.56 -2.35
C ASP A 114 9.43 7.50 -3.36
N CYS A 115 9.29 6.21 -3.04
CA CYS A 115 9.71 5.10 -3.89
C CYS A 115 8.66 4.66 -4.92
N LYS A 116 7.41 5.12 -4.78
CA LYS A 116 6.31 4.76 -5.67
C LYS A 116 5.68 6.02 -6.24
N SER A 117 5.02 5.89 -7.38
CA SER A 117 4.32 6.99 -8.01
C SER A 117 2.87 6.61 -8.19
N LEU A 118 1.98 7.58 -7.98
CA LEU A 118 0.58 7.49 -8.35
C LEU A 118 0.35 7.47 -9.87
N SER A 119 1.41 7.35 -10.68
CA SER A 119 1.27 7.15 -12.13
C SER A 119 0.35 5.96 -12.35
N LEU A 120 -0.83 6.25 -12.88
CA LEU A 120 -1.90 5.31 -13.18
C LEU A 120 -1.38 4.34 -14.25
N SER A 121 -0.69 3.27 -13.84
CA SER A 121 -0.18 2.25 -14.74
C SER A 121 -1.33 1.34 -15.18
N GLY A 122 -2.11 1.87 -16.12
CA GLY A 122 -3.07 1.18 -16.97
C GLY A 122 -3.08 1.70 -18.41
N LEU A 123 -2.27 2.71 -18.75
CA LEU A 123 -1.96 3.04 -20.14
C LEU A 123 -0.45 3.12 -20.31
N ASP A 124 0.04 2.13 -21.04
CA ASP A 124 1.34 2.14 -21.69
C ASP A 124 1.41 3.37 -22.60
N SER A 125 2.25 4.36 -22.27
CA SER A 125 2.63 5.43 -23.19
C SER A 125 3.89 6.13 -22.69
N SER A 126 4.98 5.77 -23.34
CA SER A 126 6.20 6.54 -23.51
C SER A 126 5.99 8.06 -23.41
N ALA A 127 6.74 8.66 -22.50
CA ALA A 127 6.54 9.97 -21.90
C ALA A 127 6.94 11.19 -22.77
N ASP A 128 6.59 11.25 -24.06
CA ASP A 128 7.14 12.33 -24.91
C ASP A 128 6.19 13.03 -25.90
N SER A 129 4.84 12.96 -25.75
CA SER A 129 3.94 13.63 -26.72
C SER A 129 2.52 13.99 -26.21
N LEU A 130 2.38 14.71 -25.09
CA LEU A 130 1.08 14.87 -24.40
C LEU A 130 0.35 16.23 -24.34
N PRO A 131 0.58 17.27 -25.19
CA PRO A 131 -0.38 18.39 -25.26
C PRO A 131 -1.40 18.33 -26.41
N ALA A 132 -1.18 17.55 -27.47
CA ALA A 132 -1.98 17.67 -28.71
C ALA A 132 -3.21 16.76 -28.80
N LEU A 133 -3.17 15.56 -28.21
CA LEU A 133 -4.21 14.54 -28.40
C LEU A 133 -5.48 14.76 -27.58
N THR A 134 -5.42 15.50 -26.47
CA THR A 134 -6.59 15.76 -25.61
C THR A 134 -7.49 16.86 -26.17
N ALA A 135 -6.90 17.97 -26.63
CA ALA A 135 -7.65 19.09 -27.22
C ALA A 135 -8.42 18.68 -28.48
N GLU A 136 -7.78 17.94 -29.38
CA GLU A 136 -8.40 17.50 -30.64
C GLU A 136 -9.54 16.48 -30.40
N ALA A 137 -9.41 15.64 -29.35
CA ALA A 137 -10.46 14.70 -28.96
C ALA A 137 -11.70 15.41 -28.40
N TYR A 138 -11.53 16.47 -27.61
CA TYR A 138 -12.63 17.29 -27.12
C TYR A 138 -13.29 18.10 -28.24
N GLU A 139 -12.51 18.64 -29.18
CA GLU A 139 -13.01 19.41 -30.31
C GLU A 139 -13.88 18.57 -31.25
N ARG A 140 -13.46 17.33 -31.56
CA ARG A 140 -14.28 16.36 -32.32
C ARG A 140 -15.54 15.92 -31.59
N ARG A 141 -15.55 15.95 -30.25
CA ARG A 141 -16.75 15.66 -29.46
C ARG A 141 -17.73 16.83 -29.48
N ILE A 142 -17.24 18.06 -29.39
CA ILE A 142 -18.05 19.29 -29.45
C ILE A 142 -18.71 19.42 -30.83
N GLN A 143 -17.96 19.24 -31.92
CA GLN A 143 -18.52 19.33 -33.28
C GLN A 143 -19.65 18.33 -33.55
N ARG A 144 -19.54 17.09 -33.03
CA ARG A 144 -20.62 16.08 -33.14
C ARG A 144 -21.88 16.52 -32.40
N LEU A 145 -21.73 17.03 -31.18
CA LEU A 145 -22.87 17.50 -30.38
C LEU A 145 -23.55 18.72 -31.02
N GLU A 146 -22.78 19.60 -31.66
CA GLU A 146 -23.34 20.75 -32.39
C GLU A 146 -24.10 20.34 -33.66
N GLN A 147 -23.64 19.31 -34.38
CA GLN A 147 -24.36 18.74 -35.53
C GLN A 147 -25.67 18.07 -35.11
N GLU A 148 -25.66 17.28 -34.03
CA GLU A 148 -26.90 16.68 -33.49
C GLU A 148 -27.90 17.76 -33.08
N ARG A 149 -27.44 18.82 -32.42
CA ARG A 149 -28.30 19.95 -32.00
C ARG A 149 -28.96 20.64 -33.19
N THR A 150 -28.23 20.91 -34.28
CA THR A 150 -28.81 21.58 -35.46
C THR A 150 -29.81 20.68 -36.19
N GLU A 151 -29.53 19.38 -36.29
CA GLU A 151 -30.44 18.42 -36.92
C GLU A 151 -31.75 18.26 -36.12
N LEU A 152 -31.67 18.17 -34.79
CA LEU A 152 -32.83 18.14 -33.90
C LEU A 152 -33.68 19.42 -34.02
N SER A 153 -33.04 20.58 -34.09
CA SER A 153 -33.74 21.87 -34.24
C SER A 153 -34.49 21.97 -35.57
N ARG A 154 -33.89 21.49 -36.67
CA ARG A 154 -34.54 21.42 -37.99
C ARG A 154 -35.76 20.50 -37.97
N LYS A 155 -35.62 19.29 -37.40
CA LYS A 155 -36.73 18.32 -37.28
C LYS A 155 -37.88 18.89 -36.46
N PHE A 156 -37.58 19.62 -35.39
CA PHE A 156 -38.60 20.29 -34.57
C PHE A 156 -39.36 21.39 -35.36
N GLN A 157 -38.65 22.22 -36.14
CA GLN A 157 -39.28 23.24 -36.99
C GLN A 157 -40.15 22.63 -38.09
N GLU A 158 -39.69 21.55 -38.73
CA GLU A 158 -40.47 20.84 -39.76
C GLU A 158 -41.74 20.21 -39.19
N ALA A 159 -41.66 19.59 -38.01
CA ALA A 159 -42.83 19.05 -37.31
C ALA A 159 -43.85 20.16 -36.96
N ASN A 160 -43.39 21.32 -36.46
CA ASN A 160 -44.29 22.45 -36.17
C ASN A 160 -44.94 23.04 -37.43
N ARG A 161 -44.20 23.11 -38.54
CA ARG A 161 -44.73 23.61 -39.82
C ARG A 161 -45.82 22.68 -40.37
N LEU A 162 -45.65 21.36 -40.23
CA LEU A 162 -46.62 20.35 -40.65
C LEU A 162 -47.91 20.41 -39.82
N ILE A 163 -47.80 20.73 -38.52
CA ILE A 163 -48.96 20.92 -37.64
C ILE A 163 -49.73 22.18 -38.05
N GLN A 164 -49.05 23.29 -38.37
CA GLN A 164 -49.71 24.53 -38.80
C GLN A 164 -50.43 24.40 -40.14
N THR A 165 -49.88 23.62 -41.09
CA THR A 165 -50.51 23.40 -42.40
C THR A 165 -51.78 22.54 -42.32
N ARG A 166 -51.92 21.70 -41.30
CA ARG A 166 -53.08 20.81 -41.13
C ARG A 166 -54.30 21.51 -40.50
N PHE A 167 -54.11 22.66 -39.84
CA PHE A 167 -55.17 23.33 -39.08
C PHE A 167 -55.77 24.57 -39.75
N HIS A 168 -55.24 25.08 -40.88
CA HIS A 168 -55.67 26.36 -41.49
C HIS A 168 -55.91 26.26 -43.01
N GLY A 169 -56.82 25.38 -43.44
CA GLY A 169 -57.27 25.28 -44.83
C GLY A 169 -58.79 25.40 -44.93
N SER A 170 -59.31 26.62 -45.09
CA SER A 170 -60.70 26.91 -45.42
C SER A 170 -61.01 26.55 -46.88
N ALA A 171 -62.15 25.91 -47.12
CA ALA A 171 -62.79 25.84 -48.43
C ALA A 171 -64.27 26.28 -48.30
N PRO A 172 -64.77 27.18 -49.18
CA PRO A 172 -66.12 27.72 -49.11
C PRO A 172 -67.14 26.95 -49.96
N ASP A 173 -68.39 27.02 -49.48
CA ASP A 173 -69.73 27.01 -50.09
C ASP A 173 -69.97 26.57 -51.55
N GLY A 174 -71.10 25.89 -51.74
CA GLY A 174 -72.05 26.29 -52.80
C GLY A 174 -72.61 25.21 -53.72
N GLU A 175 -73.74 24.66 -53.30
CA GLU A 175 -74.94 24.33 -54.10
C GLU A 175 -74.98 23.17 -55.13
N THR A 176 -76.05 22.42 -54.91
CA THR A 176 -76.61 21.23 -55.54
C THR A 176 -77.41 21.55 -56.80
N MET A 177 -76.95 21.04 -57.95
CA MET A 177 -77.82 20.56 -59.05
C MET A 177 -77.01 19.69 -60.05
N ASN A 178 -76.20 18.76 -59.55
CA ASN A 178 -75.48 17.79 -60.40
C ASN A 178 -75.28 16.43 -59.69
N ASP A 179 -76.11 16.21 -58.67
CA ASP A 179 -75.82 15.35 -57.55
C ASP A 179 -75.97 13.87 -57.91
N SER A 180 -76.93 13.47 -58.74
CA SER A 180 -77.08 12.05 -59.08
C SER A 180 -75.89 11.50 -59.87
N THR A 181 -75.39 12.26 -60.86
CA THR A 181 -74.23 11.87 -61.68
C THR A 181 -72.93 11.99 -60.92
N LYS A 182 -72.83 12.99 -60.02
CA LYS A 182 -71.72 13.12 -59.08
C LYS A 182 -71.73 11.99 -58.06
N TYR A 183 -72.86 11.61 -57.47
CA TYR A 183 -72.93 10.48 -56.54
C TYR A 183 -72.52 9.19 -57.23
N GLU A 184 -72.86 8.98 -58.49
CA GLU A 184 -72.46 7.80 -59.25
C GLU A 184 -70.96 7.80 -59.59
N GLN A 185 -70.39 8.94 -59.96
CA GLN A 185 -68.94 9.12 -60.11
C GLN A 185 -68.18 9.02 -58.78
N THR A 186 -68.74 9.55 -57.69
CA THR A 186 -68.18 9.47 -56.34
C THR A 186 -68.27 8.05 -55.81
N ILE A 187 -69.34 7.30 -56.09
CA ILE A 187 -69.43 5.88 -55.76
C ILE A 187 -68.40 5.07 -56.55
N ALA A 188 -68.17 5.39 -57.83
CA ALA A 188 -67.12 4.75 -58.63
C ALA A 188 -65.71 5.11 -58.12
N GLN A 189 -65.46 6.37 -57.81
CA GLN A 189 -64.19 6.84 -57.23
C GLN A 189 -63.95 6.25 -55.84
N LEU A 190 -64.98 6.20 -54.98
CA LEU A 190 -64.89 5.56 -53.66
C LEU A 190 -64.71 4.04 -53.79
N LYS A 191 -65.27 3.39 -54.80
CA LYS A 191 -65.02 1.96 -55.06
C LYS A 191 -63.57 1.72 -55.49
N ASP A 192 -63.04 2.53 -56.40
CA ASP A 192 -61.63 2.48 -56.79
C ASP A 192 -60.71 2.84 -55.61
N GLU A 193 -61.07 3.82 -54.80
CA GLU A 193 -60.32 4.22 -53.62
C GLU A 193 -60.36 3.15 -52.53
N VAL A 194 -61.49 2.48 -52.31
CA VAL A 194 -61.59 1.30 -51.43
C VAL A 194 -60.78 0.15 -51.99
N GLN A 195 -60.70 -0.01 -53.31
CA GLN A 195 -59.91 -1.07 -53.94
C GLN A 195 -58.40 -0.77 -53.86
N ILE A 196 -58.00 0.48 -54.04
CA ILE A 196 -56.64 0.98 -53.84
C ILE A 196 -56.26 0.91 -52.36
N LEU A 197 -57.14 1.30 -51.45
CA LEU A 197 -56.93 1.21 -50.01
C LEU A 197 -56.89 -0.24 -49.54
N LYS A 198 -57.73 -1.14 -50.07
CA LYS A 198 -57.62 -2.59 -49.81
C LYS A 198 -56.31 -3.16 -50.34
N LYS A 199 -55.88 -2.72 -51.53
CA LYS A 199 -54.59 -3.12 -52.11
C LYS A 199 -53.42 -2.56 -51.30
N ARG A 200 -53.47 -1.29 -50.88
CA ARG A 200 -52.49 -0.66 -49.99
C ARG A 200 -52.50 -1.27 -48.61
N LEU A 201 -53.64 -1.66 -48.07
CA LEU A 201 -53.76 -2.35 -46.78
C LEU A 201 -53.22 -3.77 -46.90
N ALA A 202 -53.44 -4.46 -48.02
CA ALA A 202 -52.82 -5.77 -48.30
C ALA A 202 -51.31 -5.66 -48.56
N GLU A 203 -50.85 -4.58 -49.18
CA GLU A 203 -49.43 -4.24 -49.36
C GLU A 203 -48.79 -3.82 -48.02
N GLU A 204 -49.49 -3.06 -47.17
CA GLU A 204 -49.06 -2.61 -45.84
C GLU A 204 -49.04 -3.78 -44.85
N ASN A 205 -50.00 -4.69 -44.93
CA ASN A 205 -50.00 -5.94 -44.16
C ASN A 205 -48.88 -6.89 -44.62
N ASN A 206 -48.54 -6.92 -45.91
CA ASN A 206 -47.34 -7.61 -46.45
C ASN A 206 -46.01 -6.86 -46.20
N LEU A 207 -46.05 -5.54 -45.97
CA LEU A 207 -44.89 -4.73 -45.57
C LEU A 207 -44.63 -4.81 -44.06
N SER A 208 -45.66 -5.12 -43.27
CA SER A 208 -45.55 -5.44 -41.84
C SER A 208 -44.88 -6.79 -41.61
N SER A 209 -44.89 -7.70 -42.59
CA SER A 209 -44.15 -8.97 -42.59
C SER A 209 -42.76 -8.89 -43.23
N ARG A 210 -42.12 -7.71 -43.27
CA ARG A 210 -40.73 -7.58 -43.72
C ARG A 210 -39.76 -8.08 -42.63
N PRO A 211 -38.77 -8.94 -42.96
CA PRO A 211 -37.84 -9.56 -41.98
C PRO A 211 -36.92 -8.58 -41.24
N ALA A 212 -36.91 -7.29 -41.60
CA ALA A 212 -36.07 -6.26 -40.98
C ALA A 212 -36.61 -5.72 -39.64
N LYS A 213 -37.93 -5.81 -39.38
CA LYS A 213 -38.49 -5.48 -38.05
C LYS A 213 -38.28 -6.63 -37.06
N ASP A 214 -38.40 -7.87 -37.53
CA ASP A 214 -38.09 -9.06 -36.72
C ASP A 214 -36.62 -9.11 -36.29
N SER A 215 -35.67 -8.78 -37.18
CA SER A 215 -34.24 -8.77 -36.83
C SER A 215 -33.89 -7.79 -35.70
N ASN A 216 -34.45 -6.57 -35.72
CA ASN A 216 -34.22 -5.58 -34.66
C ASN A 216 -34.97 -5.93 -33.36
N GLN A 217 -36.16 -6.52 -33.47
CA GLN A 217 -36.96 -7.02 -32.34
C GLN A 217 -36.22 -8.19 -31.64
N GLU A 218 -35.67 -9.12 -32.41
CA GLU A 218 -34.90 -10.27 -31.93
C GLU A 218 -33.59 -9.85 -31.27
N GLU A 219 -32.86 -8.87 -31.83
CA GLU A 219 -31.69 -8.28 -31.16
C GLU A 219 -32.06 -7.58 -29.84
N LEU A 220 -33.20 -6.88 -29.79
CA LEU A 220 -33.66 -6.21 -28.58
C LEU A 220 -34.07 -7.23 -27.51
N GLU A 221 -34.74 -8.31 -27.89
CA GLU A 221 -35.08 -9.43 -27.00
C GLU A 221 -33.84 -10.13 -26.47
N LYS A 222 -32.82 -10.35 -27.31
CA LYS A 222 -31.52 -10.90 -26.90
C LYS A 222 -30.83 -9.99 -25.89
N LYS A 223 -30.76 -8.68 -26.15
CA LYS A 223 -30.22 -7.69 -25.19
C LYS A 223 -31.01 -7.65 -23.89
N MET A 224 -32.34 -7.76 -23.95
CA MET A 224 -33.19 -7.81 -22.75
C MET A 224 -32.90 -9.07 -21.92
N LYS A 225 -32.67 -10.21 -22.57
CA LYS A 225 -32.30 -11.47 -21.91
C LYS A 225 -30.90 -11.40 -21.30
N GLU A 226 -29.92 -10.83 -22.00
CA GLU A 226 -28.57 -10.58 -21.48
C GLU A 226 -28.58 -9.62 -20.28
N LEU A 227 -29.37 -8.55 -20.34
CA LEU A 227 -29.53 -7.61 -19.22
C LEU A 227 -30.20 -8.26 -18.01
N LYS A 228 -31.20 -9.12 -18.23
CA LYS A 228 -31.83 -9.89 -17.14
C LYS A 228 -30.84 -10.86 -16.49
N GLU A 229 -30.03 -11.55 -17.28
CA GLU A 229 -29.01 -12.47 -16.74
C GLU A 229 -27.91 -11.72 -15.99
N LYS A 230 -27.41 -10.60 -16.54
CA LYS A 230 -26.47 -9.71 -15.82
C LYS A 230 -27.06 -9.16 -14.53
N ASN A 231 -28.34 -8.77 -14.53
CA ASN A 231 -29.01 -8.28 -13.32
C ASN A 231 -29.13 -9.39 -12.26
N ARG A 232 -29.45 -10.61 -12.68
CA ARG A 232 -29.45 -11.79 -11.81
C ARG A 232 -28.06 -12.07 -11.24
N GLN A 233 -27.01 -12.00 -12.06
CA GLN A 233 -25.63 -12.18 -11.61
C GLN A 233 -25.25 -11.11 -10.58
N LEU A 234 -25.55 -9.83 -10.85
CA LEU A 234 -25.27 -8.73 -9.93
C LEU A 234 -25.99 -8.88 -8.58
N ILE A 235 -27.18 -9.50 -8.56
CA ILE A 235 -27.89 -9.80 -7.30
C ILE A 235 -27.14 -10.86 -6.49
N LEU A 236 -26.63 -11.90 -7.15
CA LEU A 236 -25.84 -12.95 -6.49
C LEU A 236 -24.51 -12.38 -5.98
N ASP A 237 -23.78 -11.64 -6.82
CA ASP A 237 -22.51 -11.02 -6.45
C ASP A 237 -22.70 -10.05 -5.26
N LYS A 238 -23.80 -9.29 -5.25
CA LYS A 238 -24.15 -8.42 -4.11
C LYS A 238 -24.35 -9.23 -2.83
N GLN A 239 -25.04 -10.36 -2.90
CA GLN A 239 -25.28 -11.22 -1.73
C GLN A 239 -23.98 -11.86 -1.22
N ASP A 240 -23.12 -12.33 -2.12
CA ASP A 240 -21.83 -12.88 -1.76
C ASP A 240 -20.92 -11.81 -1.13
N LEU A 241 -20.85 -10.61 -1.71
CA LEU A 241 -20.11 -9.49 -1.12
C LEU A 241 -20.67 -9.05 0.25
N GLN A 242 -21.98 -9.13 0.46
CA GLN A 242 -22.58 -8.85 1.77
C GLN A 242 -22.17 -9.90 2.80
N ARG A 243 -22.15 -11.18 2.44
CA ARG A 243 -21.67 -12.26 3.31
C ARG A 243 -20.19 -12.08 3.66
N ASP A 244 -19.36 -11.77 2.68
CA ASP A 244 -17.93 -11.56 2.90
C ASP A 244 -17.67 -10.33 3.80
N LEU A 245 -18.48 -9.28 3.66
CA LEU A 245 -18.43 -8.11 4.55
C LEU A 245 -18.79 -8.47 5.99
N GLU A 246 -19.82 -9.29 6.20
CA GLU A 246 -20.21 -9.76 7.53
C GLU A 246 -19.12 -10.65 8.16
N GLU A 247 -18.57 -11.60 7.39
CA GLU A 247 -17.50 -12.50 7.86
C GLU A 247 -16.22 -11.73 8.22
N THR A 248 -15.86 -10.72 7.42
CA THR A 248 -14.70 -9.86 7.72
C THR A 248 -14.93 -8.98 8.94
N PHE A 249 -16.16 -8.49 9.15
CA PHE A 249 -16.52 -7.72 10.34
C PHE A 249 -16.48 -8.56 11.62
N GLU A 250 -16.98 -9.81 11.57
CA GLU A 250 -16.88 -10.75 12.68
C GLU A 250 -15.42 -11.08 13.02
N ARG A 251 -14.60 -11.36 12.00
CA ARG A 251 -13.16 -11.61 12.16
C ARG A 251 -12.44 -10.43 12.81
N LEU A 252 -12.74 -9.20 12.37
CA LEU A 252 -12.18 -7.98 12.94
C LEU A 252 -12.60 -7.80 14.40
N THR A 253 -13.84 -8.16 14.74
CA THR A 253 -14.36 -8.10 16.10
C THR A 253 -13.61 -9.07 17.01
N ILE A 254 -13.38 -10.30 16.55
CA ILE A 254 -12.61 -11.32 17.28
C ILE A 254 -11.16 -10.85 17.49
N GLN A 255 -10.49 -10.40 16.43
CA GLN A 255 -9.11 -9.88 16.54
C GLN A 255 -9.01 -8.68 17.49
N THR A 256 -10.00 -7.80 17.50
CA THR A 256 -10.04 -6.67 18.43
C THR A 256 -10.16 -7.15 19.88
N ARG A 257 -10.91 -8.23 20.15
CA ARG A 257 -11.02 -8.83 21.48
C ARG A 257 -9.71 -9.47 21.91
N GLU A 258 -9.11 -10.28 21.04
CA GLU A 258 -7.82 -10.95 21.29
C GLU A 258 -6.71 -9.93 21.56
N LEU A 259 -6.65 -8.84 20.78
CA LEU A 259 -5.68 -7.77 20.99
C LEU A 259 -5.85 -7.09 22.36
N LYS A 260 -7.10 -6.85 22.80
CA LYS A 260 -7.37 -6.30 24.14
C LYS A 260 -6.92 -7.24 25.25
N GLU A 261 -7.14 -8.55 25.08
CA GLU A 261 -6.70 -9.57 26.04
C GLU A 261 -5.16 -9.65 26.08
N ALA A 262 -4.50 -9.65 24.92
CA ALA A 262 -3.04 -9.64 24.84
C ALA A 262 -2.43 -8.40 25.50
N VAL A 263 -3.02 -7.21 25.30
CA VAL A 263 -2.58 -5.98 25.98
C VAL A 263 -2.72 -6.10 27.49
N LYS A 264 -3.85 -6.64 27.98
CA LYS A 264 -4.04 -6.87 29.42
C LYS A 264 -3.00 -7.83 30.00
N HIS A 265 -2.67 -8.91 29.29
CA HIS A 265 -1.62 -9.85 29.70
C HIS A 265 -0.23 -9.19 29.73
N ARG A 266 0.10 -8.39 28.72
CA ARG A 266 1.36 -7.64 28.67
C ARG A 266 1.49 -6.67 29.85
N ASP A 267 0.43 -5.94 30.16
CA ASP A 267 0.45 -4.96 31.24
C ASP A 267 0.61 -5.64 32.62
N LEU A 268 0.00 -6.82 32.82
CA LEU A 268 0.18 -7.63 34.03
C LEU A 268 1.62 -8.17 34.13
N ALA A 269 2.17 -8.72 33.04
CA ALA A 269 3.55 -9.20 33.01
C ALA A 269 4.56 -8.08 33.29
N LYS A 270 4.27 -6.87 32.81
CA LYS A 270 5.09 -5.68 33.12
C LYS A 270 5.05 -5.34 34.61
N GLN A 271 3.88 -5.40 35.24
CA GLN A 271 3.76 -5.19 36.68
C GLN A 271 4.57 -6.24 37.46
N ASP A 272 4.44 -7.53 37.11
CA ASP A 272 5.19 -8.60 37.77
C ASP A 272 6.71 -8.41 37.61
N TYR A 273 7.15 -7.93 36.44
CA TYR A 273 8.57 -7.60 36.20
C TYR A 273 9.04 -6.43 37.08
N ASP A 274 8.26 -5.38 37.20
CA ASP A 274 8.60 -4.22 38.04
C ASP A 274 8.69 -4.62 39.53
N GLU A 275 7.80 -5.49 39.99
CA GLU A 275 7.83 -6.07 41.35
C GLU A 275 9.09 -6.93 41.56
N LEU A 276 9.41 -7.81 40.62
CA LEU A 276 10.61 -8.65 40.68
C LEU A 276 11.90 -7.82 40.65
N ASN A 277 11.96 -6.79 39.82
CA ASN A 277 13.12 -5.91 39.72
C ASN A 277 13.34 -5.15 41.03
N THR A 278 12.26 -4.70 41.68
CA THR A 278 12.33 -4.07 43.01
C THR A 278 12.87 -5.04 44.06
N ALA A 279 12.35 -6.28 44.10
CA ALA A 279 12.82 -7.31 45.01
C ALA A 279 14.31 -7.66 44.78
N LEU A 280 14.76 -7.67 43.53
CA LEU A 280 16.14 -7.95 43.16
C LEU A 280 17.11 -6.83 43.59
N LEU A 281 16.67 -5.57 43.51
CA LEU A 281 17.43 -4.43 44.06
C LEU A 281 17.57 -4.55 45.58
N ASP A 282 16.49 -4.89 46.29
CA ASP A 282 16.52 -5.09 47.73
C ASP A 282 17.49 -6.23 48.14
N GLU A 283 17.48 -7.35 47.41
CA GLU A 283 18.42 -8.46 47.66
C GLU A 283 19.88 -8.08 47.35
N ARG A 284 20.13 -7.31 46.29
CA ARG A 284 21.48 -6.76 46.01
C ARG A 284 21.98 -5.86 47.14
N ASP A 285 21.11 -5.04 47.71
CA ASP A 285 21.46 -4.19 48.84
C ASP A 285 21.70 -4.98 50.12
N LYS A 286 20.91 -6.04 50.38
CA LYS A 286 21.17 -6.97 51.48
C LYS A 286 22.51 -7.68 51.32
N LEU A 287 22.83 -8.14 50.10
CA LEU A 287 24.10 -8.79 49.79
C LEU A 287 25.28 -7.86 50.08
N LYS A 288 25.25 -6.62 49.58
CA LYS A 288 26.29 -5.61 49.86
C LYS A 288 26.49 -5.36 51.35
N ARG A 289 25.40 -5.30 52.13
CA ARG A 289 25.49 -5.15 53.60
C ARG A 289 26.13 -6.38 54.25
N SER A 290 25.75 -7.58 53.81
CA SER A 290 26.32 -8.83 54.32
C SER A 290 27.81 -8.96 53.99
N GLU A 291 28.22 -8.63 52.77
CA GLU A 291 29.63 -8.62 52.35
C GLU A 291 30.47 -7.64 53.19
N LYS A 292 29.93 -6.45 53.48
CA LYS A 292 30.60 -5.48 54.35
C LYS A 292 30.81 -6.06 55.76
N LEU A 293 29.77 -6.66 56.34
CA LEU A 293 29.85 -7.31 57.64
C LEU A 293 30.86 -8.48 57.64
N ALA A 294 30.91 -9.27 56.56
CA ALA A 294 31.86 -10.36 56.40
C ALA A 294 33.31 -9.84 56.40
N LYS A 295 33.60 -8.78 55.64
CA LYS A 295 34.92 -8.14 55.62
C LYS A 295 35.33 -7.58 56.98
N GLU A 296 34.41 -6.96 57.71
CA GLU A 296 34.65 -6.48 59.08
C GLU A 296 35.03 -7.64 60.01
N ARG A 297 34.31 -8.77 59.93
CA ARG A 297 34.62 -9.99 60.71
C ARG A 297 35.94 -10.64 60.32
N GLU A 298 36.29 -10.68 59.03
CA GLU A 298 37.58 -11.18 58.56
C GLU A 298 38.74 -10.34 59.12
N SER A 299 38.59 -9.02 59.12
CA SER A 299 39.58 -8.11 59.74
C SER A 299 39.71 -8.35 61.24
N GLU A 300 38.60 -8.53 61.97
CA GLU A 300 38.63 -8.87 63.40
C GLU A 300 39.36 -10.20 63.65
N LEU A 301 39.06 -11.24 62.85
CA LEU A 301 39.73 -12.54 62.94
C LEU A 301 41.23 -12.44 62.67
N PHE A 302 41.63 -11.66 61.67
CA PHE A 302 43.04 -11.42 61.37
C PHE A 302 43.76 -10.75 62.55
N GLN A 303 43.15 -9.73 63.17
CA GLN A 303 43.70 -9.06 64.35
C GLN A 303 43.82 -10.02 65.54
N LEU A 304 42.82 -10.87 65.77
CA LEU A 304 42.85 -11.88 66.83
C LEU A 304 43.95 -12.93 66.58
N HIS A 305 44.13 -13.36 65.32
CA HIS A 305 45.21 -14.27 64.94
C HIS A 305 46.59 -13.65 65.23
N GLN A 306 46.80 -12.39 64.85
CA GLN A 306 48.06 -11.70 65.11
C GLN A 306 48.36 -11.60 66.62
N LYS A 307 47.35 -11.29 67.43
CA LYS A 307 47.48 -11.28 68.90
C LYS A 307 47.81 -12.67 69.45
N LEU A 308 47.14 -13.71 68.98
CA LEU A 308 47.39 -15.09 69.39
C LEU A 308 48.84 -15.50 69.10
N ASP A 309 49.35 -15.16 67.92
CA ASP A 309 50.73 -15.49 67.53
C ASP A 309 51.76 -14.69 68.33
N ALA A 310 51.47 -13.43 68.67
CA ALA A 310 52.29 -12.66 69.60
C ALA A 310 52.36 -13.32 70.99
N PHE A 311 51.22 -13.73 71.55
CA PHE A 311 51.18 -14.44 72.83
C PHE A 311 51.93 -15.78 72.80
N LYS A 312 51.80 -16.56 71.72
CA LYS A 312 52.59 -17.79 71.54
C LYS A 312 54.09 -17.52 71.54
N LEU A 313 54.52 -16.41 70.92
CA LEU A 313 55.93 -16.01 70.90
C LEU A 313 56.44 -15.62 72.29
N GLU A 314 55.63 -14.89 73.07
CA GLU A 314 55.95 -14.54 74.45
C GLU A 314 56.03 -15.78 75.37
N LEU A 315 55.09 -16.71 75.24
CA LEU A 315 55.14 -18.00 75.95
C LEU A 315 56.42 -18.77 75.67
N ARG A 316 56.83 -18.89 74.39
CA ARG A 316 58.11 -19.53 74.03
C ARG A 316 59.33 -18.81 74.60
N LYS A 317 59.28 -17.49 74.79
CA LYS A 317 60.38 -16.74 75.41
C LYS A 317 60.46 -17.02 76.91
N LEU A 318 59.32 -17.15 77.58
CA LEU A 318 59.23 -17.47 79.00
C LEU A 318 59.63 -18.92 79.30
N GLU A 319 59.40 -19.86 78.37
CA GLU A 319 59.80 -21.27 78.53
C GLU A 319 61.31 -21.50 78.29
N ASN A 320 61.98 -20.60 77.56
CA ASN A 320 63.40 -20.73 77.17
C ASN A 320 64.36 -19.77 77.91
N GLY A 321 63.87 -18.99 78.87
CA GLY A 321 64.66 -18.07 79.71
C GLY A 321 64.58 -18.45 81.17
#